data_AF-A0A368FWU6-F1
#
_entry.id   AF-A0A368FWU6-F1
#
_cell.length_a   1.000
_cell.length_b   1.000
_cell.length_c   1.000
_cell.angle_alpha   90.00
_cell.angle_beta   90.00
_cell.angle_gamma   90.00
#
_symmetry.space_group_name_H-M   'P 1'
#
loop_
_entity.id
_entity.type
_entity.pdbx_description
1 polymer ?
#
loop_
_entity_poly.entity_id
_entity_poly.type
_entity_poly.pdbx_seq_one_letter_code
_entity_poly.pdbx_strand_id
1 'polypeptide(L)'
;MKLIVVVLVCIVAASAQFVEDPDGLMRAPEVENSCLLPIDKGTCRGSIRKFAYDSTMNQCVPFTWSGCGGNRNRFRTKKMCERACRTDFN
;
A
#
# COMPACT_ATOMS: atom_id res chain seq x y z
N MET A 1 42.49 8.58 -20.40
CA MET A 1 43.00 7.21 -20.19
C MET A 1 42.21 6.61 -19.00
N LYS A 2 40.89 6.39 -19.06
CA LYS A 2 40.14 5.40 -19.86
C LYS A 2 40.83 4.02 -19.91
N LEU A 3 41.12 3.41 -18.75
CA LEU A 3 41.45 1.97 -18.69
C LEU A 3 41.24 1.25 -17.32
N ILE A 4 40.55 1.82 -16.32
CA ILE A 4 40.41 1.15 -15.00
C ILE A 4 38.95 1.02 -14.49
N VAL A 5 37.94 1.57 -15.16
CA VAL A 5 36.53 1.50 -14.68
C VAL A 5 35.64 0.63 -15.58
N VAL A 6 36.15 -0.50 -16.08
CA VAL A 6 35.33 -1.51 -16.79
C VAL A 6 35.60 -2.94 -16.27
N VAL A 7 36.18 -3.07 -15.07
CA VAL A 7 36.39 -4.38 -14.45
C VAL A 7 35.90 -4.29 -13.00
N LEU A 8 34.92 -5.14 -12.65
CA LEU A 8 34.39 -5.41 -11.30
C LEU A 8 33.22 -4.58 -10.74
N VAL A 9 32.10 -4.47 -11.47
CA VAL A 9 30.79 -4.49 -10.77
C VAL A 9 29.78 -5.36 -11.54
N CYS A 10 30.04 -6.67 -11.60
CA CYS A 10 29.05 -7.67 -12.02
C CYS A 10 28.52 -8.51 -10.83
N ILE A 11 28.74 -8.10 -9.57
CA ILE A 11 28.43 -8.96 -8.41
C ILE A 11 27.27 -8.45 -7.56
N VAL A 12 26.88 -7.18 -7.63
CA VAL A 12 25.69 -6.72 -6.92
C VAL A 12 24.51 -6.58 -7.87
N ALA A 13 23.61 -7.57 -7.77
CA ALA A 13 22.16 -7.50 -7.96
C ALA A 13 21.58 -8.61 -8.84
N ALA A 14 21.91 -9.87 -8.53
CA ALA A 14 20.88 -10.90 -8.64
C ALA A 14 19.75 -10.52 -7.67
N SER A 15 18.54 -10.33 -8.19
CA SER A 15 17.28 -10.03 -7.49
C SER A 15 17.12 -8.64 -6.83
N ALA A 16 16.89 -7.61 -7.64
CA ALA A 16 15.82 -6.62 -7.44
C ALA A 16 15.94 -5.51 -8.49
N GLN A 17 14.85 -5.19 -9.17
CA GLN A 17 14.78 -4.04 -10.07
C GLN A 17 14.87 -2.75 -9.25
N PHE A 18 16.06 -2.14 -9.18
CA PHE A 18 16.23 -0.77 -8.70
C PHE A 18 15.97 0.18 -9.86
N VAL A 19 14.91 0.99 -9.78
CA VAL A 19 14.69 2.14 -10.66
C VAL A 19 15.34 3.32 -9.95
N GLU A 20 16.35 3.94 -10.56
CA GLU A 20 16.94 5.19 -10.06
C GLU A 20 16.02 6.36 -10.47
N ASP A 21 15.18 6.85 -9.57
CA ASP A 21 14.44 8.12 -9.75
C ASP A 21 15.38 9.33 -9.49
N PRO A 22 15.35 10.40 -10.30
CA PRO A 22 16.30 11.52 -10.24
C PRO A 22 16.17 12.45 -9.03
N ASP A 23 15.13 12.31 -8.19
CA ASP A 23 14.81 13.24 -7.11
C ASP A 23 14.96 12.68 -5.68
N GLY A 24 15.38 11.42 -5.50
CA GLY A 24 15.82 10.89 -4.19
C GLY A 24 14.81 10.91 -3.03
N LEU A 25 13.52 11.19 -3.28
CA LEU A 25 12.49 11.14 -2.24
C LEU A 25 11.97 9.70 -2.11
N MET A 26 12.46 8.97 -1.10
CA MET A 26 11.79 7.78 -0.58
C MET A 26 10.37 8.19 -0.16
N ARG A 27 9.39 8.06 -1.06
CA ARG A 27 7.99 8.17 -0.63
C ARG A 27 7.70 6.95 0.23
N ALA A 28 7.26 7.20 1.47
CA ALA A 28 6.51 6.20 2.19
C ALA A 28 5.46 5.62 1.22
N PRO A 29 5.33 4.29 1.12
CA PRO A 29 4.42 3.68 0.15
C PRO A 29 3.03 4.29 0.32
N GLU A 30 2.27 4.46 -0.77
CA GLU A 30 0.94 5.10 -0.89
C GLU A 30 -0.18 4.60 0.07
N VAL A 31 0.17 3.82 1.10
CA VAL A 31 -0.66 3.43 2.24
C VAL A 31 -1.23 4.66 2.96
N GLU A 32 -0.47 5.77 3.00
CA GLU A 32 -0.80 6.97 3.78
C GLU A 32 -2.12 7.64 3.36
N ASN A 33 -2.63 7.38 2.14
CA ASN A 33 -3.91 7.94 1.68
C ASN A 33 -5.09 6.96 1.72
N SER A 34 -4.86 5.66 1.87
CA SER A 34 -5.95 4.67 1.78
C SER A 34 -6.93 4.78 2.94
N CYS A 35 -6.46 5.21 4.11
CA CYS A 35 -7.25 5.33 5.33
C CYS A 35 -8.17 6.55 5.34
N LEU A 36 -7.94 7.52 4.46
CA LEU A 36 -8.75 8.73 4.32
C LEU A 36 -9.87 8.57 3.28
N LEU A 37 -9.83 7.50 2.49
CA LEU A 37 -10.85 7.23 1.47
C LEU A 37 -12.14 6.71 2.10
N PRO A 38 -13.32 7.01 1.53
CA PRO A 38 -14.59 6.51 2.04
C PRO A 38 -14.68 4.99 1.94
N ILE A 39 -15.54 4.37 2.75
CA ILE A 39 -15.86 2.94 2.59
C ILE A 39 -16.67 2.76 1.30
N ASP A 40 -16.09 2.06 0.33
CA ASP A 40 -16.69 1.88 -1.00
C ASP A 40 -16.98 0.40 -1.30
N LYS A 41 -18.28 0.09 -1.42
CA LYS A 41 -18.78 -1.26 -1.74
C LYS A 41 -18.41 -1.68 -3.17
N GLY A 42 -18.13 -0.76 -4.08
CA GLY A 42 -17.95 -1.03 -5.50
C GLY A 42 -19.27 -1.33 -6.22
N THR A 43 -19.17 -1.70 -7.50
CA THR A 43 -20.31 -1.74 -8.44
C THR A 43 -20.80 -3.14 -8.81
N CYS A 44 -20.12 -4.19 -8.36
CA CYS A 44 -20.52 -5.57 -8.63
C CYS A 44 -21.68 -6.03 -7.71
N ARG A 45 -22.06 -7.31 -7.80
CA ARG A 45 -23.14 -7.92 -7.00
C ARG A 45 -22.68 -9.01 -6.02
N GLY A 46 -21.38 -9.15 -5.81
CA GLY A 46 -20.83 -10.07 -4.82
C GLY A 46 -21.06 -9.62 -3.38
N SER A 47 -20.82 -10.52 -2.43
CA SER A 47 -20.89 -10.25 -1.00
C SER A 47 -19.65 -10.80 -0.31
N ILE A 48 -18.57 -10.01 -0.33
CA ILE A 48 -17.26 -10.43 0.19
C ILE A 48 -16.92 -9.61 1.43
N ARG A 49 -16.78 -10.28 2.57
CA ARG A 49 -16.39 -9.63 3.83
C ARG A 49 -14.97 -9.09 3.74
N LYS A 50 -14.80 -7.81 4.06
CA LYS A 50 -13.53 -7.08 4.13
C LYS A 50 -13.53 -6.14 5.35
N PHE A 51 -12.43 -5.45 5.56
CA PHE A 51 -12.29 -4.43 6.60
C PHE A 51 -11.91 -3.09 5.95
N ALA A 52 -12.44 -2.00 6.45
CA ALA A 52 -12.08 -0.64 6.05
C ALA A 52 -11.87 0.21 7.30
N TYR A 53 -11.05 1.24 7.21
CA TYR A 53 -10.90 2.22 8.27
C TYR A 53 -12.04 3.23 8.20
N ASP A 54 -12.73 3.40 9.32
CA ASP A 54 -13.71 4.44 9.55
C ASP A 54 -13.04 5.54 10.36
N SER A 55 -12.76 6.68 9.71
CA SER A 55 -12.12 7.83 10.34
C SER A 55 -13.04 8.58 11.30
N THR A 56 -14.36 8.42 11.19
CA THR A 56 -15.31 9.02 12.15
C THR A 56 -15.28 8.29 13.48
N MET A 57 -15.10 6.97 13.43
CA MET A 57 -15.01 6.11 14.61
C MET A 57 -13.55 5.82 15.03
N ASN A 58 -12.57 6.29 14.26
CA ASN A 58 -11.14 5.99 14.42
C ASN A 58 -10.84 4.48 14.55
N GLN A 59 -11.54 3.64 13.78
CA GLN A 59 -11.41 2.19 13.90
C GLN A 59 -11.57 1.45 12.58
N CYS A 60 -11.01 0.25 12.52
CA CYS A 60 -11.21 -0.67 11.41
C CYS A 60 -12.50 -1.49 11.59
N VAL A 61 -13.48 -1.25 10.71
CA VAL A 61 -14.81 -1.87 10.75
C VAL A 61 -14.96 -2.92 9.63
N PRO A 62 -15.71 -4.01 9.85
CA PRO A 62 -16.05 -4.94 8.78
C PRO A 62 -17.07 -4.31 7.82
N PHE A 63 -16.93 -4.57 6.52
CA PHE A 63 -17.92 -4.19 5.51
C PHE A 63 -18.00 -5.24 4.38
N THR A 64 -19.04 -5.13 3.56
CA THR A 64 -19.26 -6.00 2.40
C THR A 64 -18.77 -5.30 1.13
N TRP A 65 -17.75 -5.86 0.49
CA TRP A 65 -17.30 -5.44 -0.84
C TRP A 65 -17.93 -6.30 -1.93
N SER A 66 -18.29 -5.68 -3.03
CA SER A 66 -19.04 -6.29 -4.12
C SER A 66 -18.23 -7.23 -5.03
N GLY A 67 -16.90 -7.27 -4.89
CA GLY A 67 -16.03 -8.12 -5.71
C GLY A 67 -15.35 -7.41 -6.89
N CYS A 68 -15.76 -6.17 -7.22
CA CYS A 68 -15.05 -5.33 -8.18
C CYS A 68 -15.21 -3.84 -7.86
N GLY A 69 -14.41 -3.01 -8.51
CA GLY A 69 -14.40 -1.56 -8.29
C GLY A 69 -14.07 -1.18 -6.85
N GLY A 70 -14.59 -0.04 -6.42
CA GLY A 70 -14.29 0.55 -5.13
C GLY A 70 -12.89 1.17 -5.06
N ASN A 71 -12.43 1.48 -3.86
CA ASN A 71 -11.13 2.14 -3.64
C ASN A 71 -10.18 1.28 -2.78
N ARG A 72 -9.06 1.86 -2.31
CA ARG A 72 -8.02 1.16 -1.55
C ARG A 72 -8.27 1.06 -0.04
N ASN A 73 -9.32 1.68 0.52
CA ASN A 73 -9.76 1.49 1.90
C ASN A 73 -10.46 0.12 2.06
N ARG A 74 -9.73 -0.96 1.79
CA ARG A 74 -10.24 -2.34 1.77
C ARG A 74 -9.14 -3.34 2.06
N PHE A 75 -9.20 -3.92 3.25
CA PHE A 75 -8.22 -4.85 3.77
C PHE A 75 -8.82 -6.24 3.97
N ARG A 76 -7.99 -7.27 3.89
CA ARG A 76 -8.43 -8.67 4.06
C ARG A 76 -8.76 -9.01 5.51
N THR A 77 -8.04 -8.40 6.46
CA THR A 77 -8.21 -8.66 7.89
C THR A 77 -8.19 -7.37 8.70
N LYS A 78 -8.78 -7.39 9.89
CA LYS A 78 -8.78 -6.25 10.81
C LYS A 78 -7.36 -5.78 11.13
N LYS A 79 -6.46 -6.71 11.47
CA LYS A 79 -5.05 -6.43 11.78
C LYS A 79 -4.27 -5.80 10.62
N MET A 80 -4.63 -6.09 9.36
CA MET A 80 -4.03 -5.40 8.21
C MET A 80 -4.51 -3.95 8.11
N CYS A 81 -5.80 -3.72 8.31
CA CYS A 81 -6.35 -2.37 8.36
C CYS A 81 -5.74 -1.57 9.51
N GLU A 82 -5.68 -2.14 10.72
CA GLU A 82 -5.16 -1.45 11.91
C GLU A 82 -3.69 -1.10 11.72
N ARG A 83 -2.85 -2.02 11.22
CA ARG A 83 -1.45 -1.71 10.90
C ARG A 83 -1.28 -0.63 9.83
N ALA A 84 -2.22 -0.52 8.90
CA ALA A 84 -2.16 0.46 7.82
C ALA A 84 -2.63 1.85 8.28
N CYS A 85 -3.64 1.90 9.16
CA CYS A 85 -4.39 3.14 9.44
C CYS A 85 -4.32 3.62 10.89
N ARG A 86 -3.91 2.76 11.82
CA ARG A 86 -3.62 3.13 13.19
C ARG A 86 -2.10 3.17 13.33
N THR A 87 -1.49 4.23 12.82
CA THR A 87 -0.14 4.59 13.26
C THR A 87 -0.29 5.12 14.68
N ASP A 88 0.18 4.34 15.65
CA ASP A 88 0.23 4.76 17.05
C ASP A 88 1.21 5.94 17.17
N PHE A 89 0.73 7.17 16.94
CA PHE A 89 1.40 8.35 17.46
C PHE A 89 0.96 8.48 18.92
N ASN A 90 1.88 8.01 19.78
CA ASN A 90 1.85 8.00 21.25
C ASN A 90 1.22 9.25 21.88
#